data_AF-A0A379K4Z1-F1
#
_entry.id   AF-A0A379K4Z1-F1
#
_cell.length_a   1.000
_cell.length_b   1.000
_cell.length_c   1.000
_cell.angle_alpha   90.00
_cell.angle_beta   90.00
_cell.angle_gamma   90.00
#
_symmetry.space_group_name_H-M   'P 1'
#
loop_
_entity.id
_entity.type
_entity.pdbx_description
1 polymer ?
#
loop_
_entity_poly.entity_id
_entity_poly.type
_entity_poly.pdbx_seq_one_letter_code
_entity_poly.pdbx_strand_id
1 'polypeptide(L)' 'MQSQDIYVRLTDPAGKRPSVINYHRVWDKQRFILAQKQIHEERAKGGDVRQVSIATEAEYVAQKQGARA' A
#
# COMPACT_ATOMS: atom_id res chain seq x y z
N MET A 1 6.98 -0.37 -23.09
CA MET A 1 5.95 -0.28 -22.03
C MET A 1 6.24 0.97 -21.21
N GLN A 2 5.24 1.82 -20.97
CA GLN A 2 5.41 3.04 -20.18
C GLN A 2 5.32 2.70 -18.69
N SER A 3 6.23 3.27 -17.89
CA SER A 3 6.16 3.15 -16.44
C SER A 3 5.06 4.04 -15.89
N GLN A 4 4.36 3.58 -14.85
CA GLN A 4 3.24 4.27 -14.25
C GLN A 4 3.40 4.35 -12.74
N ASP A 5 2.98 5.46 -12.19
CA ASP A 5 2.95 5.69 -10.75
C ASP A 5 1.73 5.01 -10.12
N ILE A 6 1.94 4.40 -8.96
CA ILE A 6 0.90 3.79 -8.14
C ILE A 6 1.18 4.04 -6.66
N TYR A 7 0.11 4.32 -5.92
CA TYR A 7 0.15 4.48 -4.48
C TYR A 7 -0.66 3.35 -3.85
N VAL A 8 -0.05 2.61 -2.92
CA VAL A 8 -0.66 1.43 -2.29
C VAL A 8 -0.74 1.67 -0.79
N ARG A 9 -1.94 1.58 -0.25
CA ARG A 9 -2.21 1.62 1.18
C ARG A 9 -2.21 0.20 1.74
N LEU A 10 -1.46 0.01 2.82
CA LEU A 10 -1.48 -1.17 3.67
C LEU A 10 -2.16 -0.84 4.99
N THR A 11 -3.27 -1.51 5.28
CA THR A 11 -4.06 -1.31 6.51
C THR A 11 -3.97 -2.55 7.38
N ASP A 12 -3.66 -2.38 8.66
CA ASP A 12 -3.78 -3.47 9.64
C ASP A 12 -5.27 -3.69 9.98
N PRO A 13 -5.87 -4.83 9.62
CA PRO A 13 -7.28 -5.09 9.94
C PRO A 13 -7.53 -5.18 11.44
N ALA A 14 -6.51 -5.48 12.25
CA ALA A 14 -6.62 -5.51 13.71
C ALA A 14 -6.51 -4.12 14.36
N GLY A 15 -6.17 -3.08 13.59
CA GLY A 15 -6.01 -1.71 14.08
C GLY A 15 -4.85 -1.51 15.07
N LYS A 16 -3.95 -2.49 15.21
CA LYS A 16 -2.82 -2.42 16.15
C LYS A 16 -1.67 -1.57 15.61
N ARG A 17 -1.58 -1.43 14.28
CA ARG A 17 -0.55 -0.64 13.59
C ARG A 17 -1.23 0.39 12.66
N PRO A 18 -0.65 1.60 12.56
CA PRO A 18 -1.19 2.63 11.66
C PRO A 18 -1.08 2.17 10.20
N SER A 19 -2.02 2.61 9.37
CA SER A 19 -1.96 2.36 7.92
C SER A 19 -0.81 3.16 7.29
N VAL A 20 -0.11 2.55 6.34
CA VAL A 20 0.98 3.18 5.58
C VAL A 20 0.63 3.24 4.10
N ILE A 21 1.01 4.31 3.41
CA ILE A 21 0.87 4.47 1.96
C ILE A 21 2.27 4.48 1.34
N ASN A 22 2.51 3.56 0.41
CA ASN A 22 3.76 3.44 -0.32
C ASN A 22 3.59 3.90 -1.77
N TYR A 23 4.60 4.61 -2.28
CA TYR A 23 4.71 5.00 -3.68
C TYR A 23 5.58 4.01 -4.45
N HIS A 24 5.13 3.59 -5.63
CA HIS A 24 5.89 2.75 -6.54
C HIS A 24 5.75 3.23 -7.98
N ARG A 25 6.79 3.02 -8.77
CA ARG A 25 6.78 3.19 -10.22
C ARG A 25 6.89 1.83 -10.88
N VAL A 26 5.86 1.41 -11.60
CA VAL A 26 5.69 0.03 -12.09
C VAL A 26 5.36 -0.01 -13.57
N TRP A 27 5.69 -1.10 -14.25
CA TRP A 27 5.34 -1.28 -15.67
C TRP A 27 3.94 -1.85 -15.87
N ASP A 28 3.44 -2.61 -14.89
CA ASP A 28 2.10 -3.19 -14.89
C ASP A 28 1.48 -3.02 -13.50
N LYS A 29 0.48 -2.13 -13.42
CA LYS A 29 -0.23 -1.81 -12.18
C LYS A 29 -1.02 -3.00 -11.65
N GLN A 30 -1.73 -3.72 -12.51
CA GLN A 30 -2.60 -4.80 -12.09
C GLN A 30 -1.78 -5.96 -11.54
N ARG A 31 -0.73 -6.36 -12.27
CA ARG A 31 0.20 -7.40 -11.81
C ARG A 31 0.87 -7.03 -10.50
N PHE A 32 1.24 -5.76 -10.33
CA PHE A 32 1.82 -5.29 -9.07
C PHE A 32 0.82 -5.38 -7.91
N ILE A 33 -0.42 -4.88 -8.06
CA ILE A 33 -1.45 -4.95 -7.01
C ILE A 33 -1.74 -6.40 -6.61
N LEU A 34 -1.87 -7.30 -7.59
CA LEU A 34 -2.08 -8.72 -7.30
C LEU A 34 -0.93 -9.31 -6.50
N ALA A 35 0.32 -8.99 -6.84
CA ALA A 35 1.47 -9.43 -6.07
C ALA A 35 1.46 -8.86 -4.64
N GLN A 36 1.07 -7.59 -4.46
CA GLN A 36 0.93 -6.98 -3.13
C GLN A 36 -0.11 -7.73 -2.29
N LYS A 37 -1.28 -8.04 -2.86
CA LYS A 37 -2.34 -8.82 -2.18
C LYS A 37 -1.85 -10.21 -1.79
N GLN A 38 -1.19 -10.92 -2.69
CA GLN A 38 -0.62 -12.24 -2.38
C GLN A 38 0.36 -12.18 -1.21
N ILE A 39 1.23 -11.16 -1.15
CA ILE A 39 2.23 -11.02 -0.09
C ILE A 39 1.58 -10.66 1.25
N HIS A 40 0.69 -9.67 1.24
CA HIS A 40 0.22 -9.01 2.46
C HIS A 40 -1.13 -9.51 2.98
N GLU A 41 -1.97 -10.06 2.12
CA GLU A 41 -3.28 -10.63 2.49
C GLU A 41 -3.21 -12.16 2.57
N GLU A 42 -2.75 -12.82 1.50
CA GLU A 42 -2.86 -14.28 1.39
C GLU A 42 -1.74 -15.04 2.11
N ARG A 43 -0.49 -14.60 1.95
CA ARG A 43 0.69 -15.30 2.52
C ARG A 43 1.09 -14.80 3.89
N ALA A 44 0.69 -13.58 4.25
CA ALA A 44 0.93 -13.02 5.57
C ALA A 44 0.16 -13.80 6.64
N LYS A 45 0.70 -13.84 7.86
CA LYS A 45 0.10 -14.57 8.98
C LYS A 45 0.07 -13.72 10.24
N GLY A 46 -0.95 -13.94 11.07
CA GLY A 46 -1.08 -13.29 12.37
C GLY A 46 -1.07 -11.76 12.27
N GLY A 47 -0.27 -11.11 13.11
CA GLY A 47 -0.22 -9.64 13.20
C GLY A 47 0.43 -8.93 12.00
N ASP A 48 0.97 -9.68 11.04
CA ASP A 48 1.60 -9.12 9.84
C ASP A 48 0.65 -9.05 8.64
N VAL A 49 -0.58 -9.59 8.78
CA VAL A 49 -1.63 -9.44 7.76
C VAL A 49 -1.96 -7.96 7.55
N ARG A 50 -2.01 -7.54 6.29
CA ARG A 50 -2.41 -6.19 5.88
C ARG A 50 -3.37 -6.26 4.70
N GLN A 51 -4.40 -5.44 4.73
CA GLN A 51 -5.28 -5.20 3.59
C GLN A 51 -4.62 -4.22 2.62
N VAL A 52 -4.62 -4.58 1.34
CA VAL A 52 -4.01 -3.81 0.25
C VAL A 52 -5.11 -3.08 -0.51
N SER A 53 -4.99 -1.76 -0.57
CA SER A 53 -5.88 -0.90 -1.36
C SER A 53 -5.09 0.12 -2.18
N ILE A 54 -5.69 0.60 -3.27
CA ILE A 54 -5.10 1.69 -4.07
C ILE A 54 -5.39 3.00 -3.35
N ALA A 55 -4.37 3.85 -3.26
CA ALA A 55 -4.47 5.22 -2.76
C ALA A 55 -4.17 6.23 -3.86
N THR A 56 -4.35 7.50 -3.54
CA THR A 56 -4.00 8.64 -4.39
C THR A 56 -2.69 9.29 -3.94
N GLU A 57 -2.09 10.08 -4.84
CA GLU A 57 -0.93 10.91 -4.52
C GLU A 57 -1.25 11.90 -3.39
N ALA A 58 -2.44 12.51 -3.40
CA ALA A 58 -2.86 13.45 -2.37
C ALA A 58 -2.87 12.80 -0.98
N GLU A 59 -3.38 11.58 -0.87
CA GLU A 59 -3.37 10.82 0.40
C GLU A 59 -1.93 10.46 0.83
N TYR A 60 -1.06 10.11 -0.11
CA TYR A 60 0.35 9.84 0.18
C TYR A 60 1.08 11.08 0.72
N VAL A 61 0.86 12.24 0.08
CA VAL A 61 1.44 13.52 0.49
C VAL A 61 0.91 13.93 1.86
N ALA A 62 -0.40 13.82 2.08
CA ALA A 62 -1.02 14.13 3.38
C ALA A 62 -0.44 13.25 4.50
N GLN A 63 -0.24 11.95 4.26
CA GLN A 63 0.40 11.05 5.23
C GLN A 63 1.82 11.51 5.58
N LYS A 64 2.62 11.91 4.59
CA LYS A 64 3.99 12.39 4.83
C LYS A 64 4.04 13.72 5.57
N GLN A 65 3.07 14.60 5.36
CA GLN A 65 2.97 15.87 6.07
C GLN A 65 2.54 15.66 7.53
N GLY A 66 1.58 14.76 7.78
CA GLY A 66 1.15 14.39 9.13
C GLY A 66 2.23 13.69 9.95
N ALA A 67 3.18 12.99 9.32
CA ALA A 67 4.34 12.39 9.99
C ALA A 67 5.44 13.39 10.39
N ARG A 68 5.32 14.66 9.98
CA ARG A 68 6.34 15.72 10.16
C ARG A 68 5.96 16.74 11.23
N ALA A 69 4.79 16.59 11.87
CA ALA A 69 4.29 17.38 12.99
C ALA A 69 4.59 16.67 14.32
#